data_AF-A0A069AIH6-F1
#
_entry.id   AF-A0A069AIH6-F1
#
_cell.length_a   1.000
_cell.length_b   1.000
_cell.length_c   1.000
_cell.angle_alpha   90.00
_cell.angle_beta   90.00
_cell.angle_gamma   90.00
#
_symmetry.space_group_name_H-M   'P 1'
#
loop_
_entity.id
_entity.type
_entity.pdbx_description
1 polymer ?
#
loop_
_entity_poly.entity_id
_entity_poly.type
_entity_poly.pdbx_seq_one_letter_code
_entity_poly.pdbx_strand_id
1 'polypeptide(L)' 'MNINNVVVRILAERILNGGLNPLKNREFELDDVTNAEYRKAVEDYIIRESGVVEEAEPTI' A
#
# COMPACT_ATOMS: atom_id res chain seq x y z
N MET A 1 7.58 -7.41 13.99
CA MET A 1 6.17 -7.26 14.42
C MET A 1 5.32 -8.19 13.57
N ASN A 2 4.29 -8.84 14.11
CA ASN A 2 3.41 -9.66 13.25
C ASN A 2 2.49 -8.75 12.43
N ILE A 3 2.59 -8.81 11.11
CA ILE A 3 1.73 -8.05 10.20
C ILE A 3 0.38 -8.76 10.08
N ASN A 4 -0.70 -7.99 10.23
CA ASN A 4 -2.05 -8.48 9.97
C ASN A 4 -2.42 -8.23 8.49
N ASN A 5 -2.46 -9.30 7.70
CA ASN A 5 -2.76 -9.23 6.28
C ASN A 5 -4.17 -8.69 5.96
N VAL A 6 -5.12 -8.79 6.89
CA VAL A 6 -6.46 -8.19 6.72
C VAL A 6 -6.35 -6.66 6.71
N VAL A 7 -5.55 -6.10 7.62
CA VAL A 7 -5.31 -4.65 7.69
C VAL A 7 -4.57 -4.17 6.44
N VAL A 8 -3.55 -4.90 6.00
CA VAL A 8 -2.80 -4.61 4.76
C VAL A 8 -3.76 -4.56 3.57
N ARG A 9 -4.59 -5.58 3.38
CA ARG A 9 -5.56 -5.62 2.29
C ARG A 9 -6.53 -4.44 2.32
N ILE A 10 -7.10 -4.13 3.49
CA ILE A 10 -8.04 -3.01 3.64
C ILE A 10 -7.39 -1.67 3.28
N LEU A 11 -6.15 -1.45 3.71
CA LEU A 11 -5.41 -0.22 3.39
C LEU A 11 -5.11 -0.13 1.89
N ALA A 12 -4.63 -1.23 1.29
CA ALA A 12 -4.34 -1.29 -0.14
C ALA A 12 -5.60 -1.07 -0.98
N GLU A 13 -6.72 -1.74 -0.66
CA GLU A 13 -8.00 -1.56 -1.36
C GLU A 13 -8.51 -0.12 -1.25
N ARG A 14 -8.35 0.54 -0.08
CA ARG A 14 -8.71 1.95 0.05
C ARG A 14 -7.85 2.84 -0.83
N ILE A 15 -6.53 2.64 -0.84
CA ILE A 15 -5.62 3.44 -1.67
C ILE A 15 -5.94 3.24 -3.16
N LEU A 16 -6.10 1.98 -3.60
CA LEU A 16 -6.39 1.64 -5.00
C LEU A 16 -7.74 2.17 -5.50
N ASN A 17 -8.74 2.27 -4.61
CA ASN A 17 -10.10 2.71 -4.97
C ASN A 17 -10.41 4.17 -4.57
N GLY A 18 -9.42 4.96 -4.17
CA GLY A 18 -9.66 6.35 -3.72
C GLY A 18 -10.54 6.45 -2.46
N GLY A 19 -10.50 5.43 -1.60
CA GLY A 19 -11.29 5.37 -0.37
C GLY A 19 -10.91 6.49 0.61
N LEU A 20 -11.91 7.05 1.29
CA LEU A 20 -11.71 8.14 2.25
C LEU A 20 -10.85 7.71 3.44
N ASN A 21 -9.85 8.52 3.78
CA ASN A 21 -9.19 8.53 5.08
C ASN A 21 -10.04 9.34 6.07
N PRO A 22 -10.75 8.70 7.01
CA PRO A 22 -11.69 9.39 7.90
C PRO A 22 -11.00 10.35 8.86
N LEU A 23 -9.69 10.19 9.10
CA LEU A 23 -8.92 11.08 9.97
C LEU A 23 -8.53 12.39 9.29
N LYS A 24 -8.31 12.35 7.97
CA LYS A 24 -7.83 13.49 7.18
C LYS A 24 -8.88 14.11 6.28
N ASN A 25 -10.05 13.46 6.14
CA ASN A 25 -11.13 13.88 5.26
C ASN A 25 -10.69 14.11 3.80
N ARG A 26 -9.78 13.26 3.33
CA ARG A 26 -9.31 13.15 1.93
C ARG A 26 -9.07 11.68 1.58
N GLU A 27 -8.80 11.37 0.32
CA GLU A 27 -8.45 10.00 -0.10
C GLU A 27 -7.25 9.46 0.70
N PHE A 28 -7.24 8.15 0.92
CA PHE A 28 -6.14 7.45 1.58
C PHE A 28 -4.91 7.43 0.68
N GLU A 29 -3.78 7.88 1.21
CA GLU A 29 -2.48 7.85 0.54
C GLU A 29 -1.56 6.84 1.25
N LEU A 30 -0.59 6.27 0.54
CA LEU A 30 0.40 5.36 1.15
C LEU A 30 1.16 6.03 2.31
N ASP A 31 1.43 7.33 2.18
CA ASP A 31 2.09 8.12 3.22
C ASP A 31 1.27 8.26 4.52
N ASP A 32 -0.03 7.99 4.48
CA ASP A 32 -0.86 7.94 5.68
C ASP A 32 -0.58 6.72 6.56
N VAL A 33 0.10 5.69 6.02
CA VAL A 33 0.57 4.53 6.77
C VAL A 33 1.92 4.87 7.41
N THR A 34 1.92 5.20 8.71
CA THR A 34 3.13 5.66 9.41
C THR A 34 4.02 4.54 9.94
N ASN A 35 3.47 3.35 10.15
CA ASN A 35 4.25 2.18 10.55
C ASN A 35 4.99 1.63 9.32
N ALA A 36 6.33 1.65 9.35
CA ALA A 36 7.16 1.29 8.21
C ALA A 36 6.93 -0.14 7.69
N GLU A 37 6.75 -1.11 8.59
CA GLU A 37 6.49 -2.51 8.22
C GLU A 37 5.14 -2.66 7.50
N TYR A 38 4.11 -1.96 8.00
CA TYR A 38 2.81 -1.94 7.33
C TYR A 38 2.84 -1.17 6.01
N ARG A 39 3.59 -0.05 5.94
CA ARG A 39 3.74 0.72 4.71
C ARG A 39 4.32 -0.16 3.61
N LYS A 40 5.43 -0.85 3.90
CA LYS A 40 6.06 -1.78 2.96
C LYS A 40 5.10 -2.91 2.55
N ALA A 41 4.41 -3.53 3.51
CA ALA A 41 3.48 -4.61 3.17
C ALA A 41 2.29 -4.15 2.31
N VAL A 42 1.81 -2.92 2.49
CA VAL A 42 0.76 -2.31 1.67
C VAL A 42 1.29 -1.99 0.26
N GLU A 43 2.49 -1.45 0.16
CA GLU A 43 3.18 -1.19 -1.11
C GLU A 43 3.39 -2.49 -1.91
N ASP A 44 3.96 -3.53 -1.28
CA ASP A 44 4.15 -4.86 -1.88
C ASP A 44 2.82 -5.45 -2.39
N TYR A 45 1.74 -5.29 -1.61
CA TYR A 45 0.40 -5.73 -2.01
C TYR A 45 -0.10 -4.95 -3.24
N ILE A 46 0.03 -3.62 -3.24
CA ILE A 46 -0.40 -2.75 -4.35
C ILE A 46 0.34 -3.10 -5.63
N ILE A 47 1.67 -3.29 -5.57
CA ILE A 47 2.49 -3.68 -6.73
C ILE A 47 2.00 -5.02 -7.31
N ARG A 48 1.81 -6.02 -6.43
CA ARG A 48 1.33 -7.35 -6.82
C ARG A 48 -0.03 -7.30 -7.51
N GLU A 49 -0.99 -6.55 -6.98
CA GLU A 49 -2.34 -6.46 -7.54
C GLU A 49 -2.42 -5.55 -8.77
N SER A 50 -1.55 -4.55 -8.89
CA SER A 50 -1.51 -3.66 -10.06
C SER A 50 -0.82 -4.29 -11.28
N GLY A 51 -0.19 -5.46 -11.11
CA GLY A 51 0.56 -6.14 -12.17
C GLY A 51 1.79 -5.38 -12.64
N VAL A 52 2.25 -4.38 -11.86
CA VAL A 52 3.51 -3.67 -12.12
C VAL A 52 4.63 -4.65 -11.81
N VAL A 53 5.26 -5.17 -12.85
CA VAL A 53 6.50 -5.92 -12.72
C VAL A 53 7.57 -4.88 -12.39
N GLU A 54 8.33 -5.04 -11.30
CA GLU A 54 9.57 -4.27 -11.13
C GLU A 54 10.41 -4.52 -12.39
N GLU A 55 10.50 -3.54 -13.28
CA GLU A 55 11.53 -3.52 -14.30
C GLU A 55 12.85 -3.39 -13.55
N ALA A 56 13.49 -4.52 -13.27
CA ALA A 56 14.86 -4.53 -12.81
C ALA A 56 15.66 -3.80 -13.90
N GLU A 57 16.17 -2.60 -13.59
CA GLU A 57 17.01 -1.86 -14.52
C GLU A 57 18.13 -2.80 -14.98
N PRO A 58 18.32 -3.00 -16.29
CA PRO A 58 19.41 -3.83 -16.77
C PRO A 58 20.71 -3.19 -16.31
N THR A 59 21.43 -3.87 -15.43
CA THR A 59 22.77 -3.45 -15.04
C THR A 59 23.67 -3.58 -16.27
N ILE A 60 24.02 -2.44 -16.87
CA ILE A 60 24.96 -2.35 -17.99
C ILE A 60 26.39 -2.51 -17.47
#